data_AF-A0A8I0J0J8-F1
#
_entry.id   AF-A0A8I0J0J8-F1
#
_cell.length_a   1.000
_cell.length_b   1.000
_cell.length_c   1.000
_cell.angle_alpha   90.00
_cell.angle_beta   90.00
_cell.angle_gamma   90.00
#
_symmetry.space_group_name_H-M   'P 1'
#
loop_
_entity.id
_entity.type
_entity.pdbx_description
1 polymer ?
#
loop_
_entity_poly.entity_id
_entity_poly.type
_entity_poly.pdbx_seq_one_letter_code
_entity_poly.pdbx_strand_id
1 'polypeptide(L)'
;MPLLDEVLAYIKGLWLLAQGKEEGFRWLDFSESGLWRSFTSMLWCLPAIAVTWASWRFYYLSAMPAGTTIGIGFIFKLLVVDLVSWLLPLVLIATLSRPLGFAGAVVPIVVTTNWLSVPLSYAMAIPAAIRLIIPGSQGLTSLIWLALLVVSVAVLFRLLRMITGSQTLLASALTALFLLPSMMIGDLLQRFFGLIPG
;
A
#
# COMPACT_ATOMS: atom_id res chain seq x y z
N MET A 1 -4.99 9.74 17.65
CA MET A 1 -5.18 8.58 16.75
C MET A 1 -6.67 8.50 16.43
N PRO A 2 -7.08 8.32 15.17
CA PRO A 2 -8.49 8.26 14.81
C PRO A 2 -9.17 7.08 15.49
N LEU A 3 -10.45 7.23 15.82
CA LEU A 3 -11.28 6.15 16.35
C LEU A 3 -11.72 5.21 15.22
N LEU A 4 -12.16 4.00 15.55
CA LEU A 4 -12.60 3.02 14.55
C LEU A 4 -13.72 3.58 13.65
N ASP A 5 -14.69 4.28 14.22
CA ASP A 5 -15.81 4.87 13.46
C ASP A 5 -15.33 5.89 12.41
N GLU A 6 -14.27 6.64 12.75
CA GLU A 6 -13.66 7.60 11.83
C GLU A 6 -12.93 6.89 10.68
N VAL A 7 -12.23 5.78 10.97
CA VAL A 7 -11.61 4.96 9.93
C VAL A 7 -12.66 4.32 9.03
N LEU A 8 -13.75 3.82 9.59
CA LEU A 8 -14.87 3.27 8.81
C LEU A 8 -15.52 4.33 7.92
N ALA A 9 -15.61 5.57 8.40
CA ALA A 9 -16.07 6.71 7.59
C ALA A 9 -15.13 6.96 6.40
N TYR A 10 -13.81 6.93 6.58
CA TYR A 10 -12.85 7.03 5.48
C TYR A 10 -12.96 5.88 4.48
N ILE A 11 -13.08 4.64 4.97
CA ILE A 11 -13.25 3.45 4.12
C ILE A 11 -14.55 3.56 3.29
N LYS A 12 -15.63 4.06 3.90
CA LYS A 12 -16.88 4.33 3.18
C LYS A 12 -16.69 5.38 2.07
N GLY A 13 -15.96 6.46 2.37
CA GLY A 13 -15.59 7.47 1.37
C GLY A 13 -14.83 6.86 0.19
N LEU A 14 -13.78 6.08 0.48
CA LEU A 14 -12.98 5.39 -0.52
C LEU A 14 -13.79 4.40 -1.36
N TRP A 15 -14.75 3.71 -0.75
CA TRP A 15 -15.65 2.80 -1.47
C TRP A 15 -16.53 3.57 -2.48
N LEU A 16 -17.10 4.71 -2.07
CA LEU A 16 -17.86 5.59 -2.98
C LEU A 16 -16.98 6.10 -4.12
N LEU A 17 -15.76 6.53 -3.82
CA LEU A 17 -14.78 6.96 -4.81
C LEU A 17 -14.41 5.81 -5.77
N ALA A 18 -14.20 4.60 -5.28
CA ALA A 18 -13.93 3.44 -6.12
C ALA A 18 -15.10 3.14 -7.07
N GLN A 19 -16.34 3.41 -6.66
CA GLN A 19 -17.53 3.35 -7.50
C GLN A 19 -17.66 4.52 -8.51
N GLY A 20 -16.77 5.51 -8.46
CA GLY A 20 -16.83 6.71 -9.30
C GLY A 20 -17.76 7.80 -8.77
N LYS A 21 -18.18 7.72 -7.50
CA LYS A 21 -19.06 8.70 -6.87
C LYS A 21 -18.24 9.75 -6.13
N GLU A 22 -18.20 10.96 -6.66
CA GLU A 22 -17.42 12.09 -6.10
C GLU A 22 -17.85 12.47 -4.67
N GLU A 23 -19.09 12.15 -4.29
CA GLU A 23 -19.57 12.32 -2.91
C GLU A 23 -18.68 11.65 -1.86
N GLY A 24 -17.90 10.63 -2.25
CA GLY A 24 -16.93 9.98 -1.37
C GLY A 24 -15.86 10.94 -0.82
N PHE A 25 -15.52 12.02 -1.52
CA PHE A 25 -14.59 13.03 -1.03
C PHE A 25 -15.09 13.74 0.23
N ARG A 26 -16.41 13.83 0.45
CA ARG A 26 -17.00 14.48 1.64
C ARG A 26 -16.73 13.71 2.94
N TRP A 27 -16.32 12.45 2.83
CA TRP A 27 -15.99 11.60 3.97
C TRP A 27 -14.52 11.69 4.38
N LEU A 28 -13.66 12.27 3.53
CA LEU A 28 -12.23 12.43 3.77
C LEU A 28 -11.94 13.83 4.32
N ASP A 29 -10.97 13.93 5.22
CA ASP A 29 -10.54 15.22 5.77
C ASP A 29 -9.25 15.70 5.08
N PHE A 30 -9.39 16.75 4.26
CA PHE A 30 -8.30 17.38 3.52
C PHE A 30 -7.71 18.62 4.21
N SER A 31 -8.07 18.88 5.47
CA SER A 31 -7.39 19.90 6.27
C SER A 31 -5.93 19.52 6.55
N GLU A 32 -5.13 20.46 7.03
CA GLU A 32 -3.78 20.18 7.51
C GLU A 32 -3.77 19.12 8.63
N SER A 33 -4.73 19.19 9.55
CA SER A 33 -4.89 18.17 10.59
C SER A 33 -5.25 16.79 10.01
N GLY A 34 -6.09 16.77 8.97
CA GLY A 34 -6.45 15.57 8.23
C GLY A 34 -5.27 14.94 7.50
N LEU A 35 -4.38 15.77 6.92
CA LEU A 35 -3.12 15.32 6.31
C LEU A 35 -2.27 14.55 7.33
N TRP A 36 -1.96 15.16 8.47
CA TRP A 36 -1.14 14.51 9.50
C TRP A 36 -1.82 13.25 10.07
N ARG A 37 -3.14 13.30 10.27
CA ARG A 37 -3.92 12.14 10.72
C ARG A 37 -3.89 11.00 9.70
N SER A 38 -3.82 11.27 8.40
CA SER A 38 -3.77 10.23 7.38
C SER A 38 -2.55 9.30 7.51
N PHE A 39 -1.41 9.78 8.01
CA PHE A 39 -0.22 8.94 8.24
C PHE A 39 -0.45 7.87 9.31
N THR A 40 -1.48 8.03 10.16
CA THR A 40 -1.86 6.98 11.12
C THR A 40 -2.47 5.76 10.45
N SER A 41 -2.84 5.83 9.16
CA SER A 41 -3.31 4.67 8.40
C SER A 41 -2.30 3.52 8.40
N MET A 42 -1.00 3.82 8.42
CA MET A 42 0.07 2.81 8.52
C MET A 42 -0.08 1.95 9.77
N LEU A 43 -0.51 2.54 10.90
CA LEU A 43 -0.78 1.79 12.13
C LEU A 43 -1.98 0.85 11.97
N TRP A 44 -3.00 1.27 11.22
CA TRP A 44 -4.17 0.44 10.90
C TRP A 44 -3.85 -0.70 9.93
N CYS A 45 -2.80 -0.56 9.13
CA CYS A 45 -2.27 -1.61 8.25
C CYS A 45 -1.46 -2.66 9.00
N LEU A 46 -0.94 -2.37 10.21
CA LEU A 46 -0.04 -3.28 10.94
C LEU A 46 -0.55 -4.71 11.11
N PRO A 47 -1.85 -4.97 11.45
CA PRO A 47 -2.33 -6.34 11.56
C PRO A 47 -2.23 -7.12 10.23
N ALA A 48 -2.58 -6.48 9.11
CA ALA A 48 -2.49 -7.08 7.78
C ALA A 48 -1.03 -7.26 7.32
N ILE A 49 -0.18 -6.29 7.64
CA ILE A 49 1.26 -6.35 7.39
C ILE A 49 1.90 -7.52 8.18
N ALA A 50 1.51 -7.72 9.44
CA ALA A 50 2.02 -8.82 10.27
C ALA A 50 1.72 -10.21 9.66
N VAL A 51 0.52 -10.41 9.09
CA VAL A 51 0.18 -11.62 8.34
C VAL A 51 1.07 -11.78 7.11
N THR A 52 1.32 -10.68 6.39
CA THR A 52 2.20 -10.68 5.21
C THR A 52 3.64 -11.01 5.57
N TRP A 53 4.17 -10.44 6.66
CA TRP A 53 5.49 -10.77 7.19
C TRP A 53 5.61 -12.22 7.64
N ALA A 54 4.58 -12.76 8.30
CA ALA A 54 4.56 -14.17 8.66
C ALA A 54 4.62 -15.07 7.40
N SER A 55 3.88 -14.73 6.35
CA SER A 55 3.94 -15.46 5.06
C SER A 55 5.32 -15.34 4.41
N TRP A 56 5.96 -14.17 4.44
CA TRP A 56 7.32 -13.98 3.95
C TRP A 56 8.36 -14.79 4.73
N ARG A 57 8.23 -14.78 6.06
CA ARG A 57 9.07 -15.56 6.97
C ARG A 57 8.96 -17.05 6.67
N PHE A 58 7.74 -17.54 6.47
CA PHE A 58 7.48 -18.93 6.11
C PHE A 58 8.09 -19.29 4.76
N TYR A 59 7.89 -18.45 3.74
CA TYR A 59 8.50 -18.63 2.42
C TYR A 59 10.03 -18.70 2.50
N TYR A 60 10.65 -17.74 3.19
CA TYR A 60 12.11 -17.69 3.35
C TYR A 60 12.66 -18.97 4.01
N LEU A 61 12.07 -19.39 5.13
CA LEU A 61 12.52 -20.59 5.85
C LEU A 61 12.30 -21.88 5.05
N SER A 62 11.26 -21.94 4.22
CA SER A 62 10.99 -23.11 3.38
C SER A 62 12.06 -23.35 2.30
N ALA A 63 12.84 -22.31 1.97
CA ALA A 63 13.93 -22.37 1.00
C ALA A 63 15.32 -22.49 1.66
N MET A 64 15.41 -22.49 2.99
CA MET A 64 16.67 -22.55 3.74
C MET A 64 16.94 -23.96 4.28
N PRO A 65 18.21 -24.29 4.58
CA PRO A 65 18.55 -25.56 5.23
C PRO A 65 17.78 -25.77 6.54
N ALA A 66 17.44 -27.03 6.83
CA ALA A 66 16.78 -27.40 8.07
C ALA A 66 17.57 -26.93 9.30
N GLY A 67 16.89 -26.35 10.29
CA GLY A 67 17.52 -25.77 11.48
C GLY A 67 17.90 -24.29 11.36
N THR A 68 17.70 -23.65 10.19
CA THR A 68 17.86 -22.21 10.05
C THR A 68 16.87 -21.46 10.94
N THR A 69 17.38 -20.58 11.80
CA THR A 69 16.56 -19.73 12.67
C THR A 69 16.68 -18.27 12.26
N ILE A 70 15.55 -17.57 12.20
CA ILE A 70 15.49 -16.13 11.99
C ILE A 70 14.75 -15.47 13.15
N GLY A 71 15.38 -14.45 13.73
CA GLY A 71 14.89 -13.69 14.88
C GLY A 71 14.21 -12.38 14.48
N ILE A 72 14.02 -11.50 15.48
CA ILE A 72 13.32 -10.22 15.33
C ILE A 72 13.95 -9.29 14.28
N GLY A 73 15.26 -9.41 14.03
CA GLY A 73 15.96 -8.64 13.00
C GLY A 73 15.41 -8.86 11.59
N PHE A 74 14.84 -10.03 11.29
CA PHE A 74 14.17 -10.30 10.01
C PHE A 74 12.91 -9.45 9.85
N ILE A 75 12.11 -9.36 10.91
CA ILE A 75 10.89 -8.55 10.94
C ILE A 75 11.22 -7.06 10.85
N PHE A 76 12.27 -6.61 11.55
CA PHE A 76 12.73 -5.23 11.46
C PHE A 76 13.16 -4.84 10.04
N LYS A 77 13.87 -5.71 9.33
CA LYS A 77 14.23 -5.49 7.91
C LYS A 77 12.99 -5.36 7.03
N LEU A 78 11.97 -6.21 7.23
CA LEU A 78 10.70 -6.11 6.50
C LEU A 78 9.96 -4.79 6.81
N LEU A 79 9.97 -4.35 8.07
CA LEU A 79 9.42 -3.03 8.44
C LEU A 79 10.12 -1.89 7.70
N VAL A 80 11.45 -1.92 7.59
CA VAL A 80 12.20 -0.91 6.84
C VAL A 80 11.82 -0.93 5.36
N VAL A 81 11.68 -2.12 4.75
CA VAL A 81 11.22 -2.27 3.36
C VAL A 81 9.86 -1.59 3.19
N ASP A 82 8.87 -1.94 4.02
CA ASP A 82 7.51 -1.42 3.90
C ASP A 82 7.45 0.10 4.14
N LEU A 83 8.17 0.61 5.14
CA LEU A 83 8.20 2.05 5.41
C LEU A 83 8.82 2.85 4.27
N VAL A 84 9.93 2.38 3.71
CA VAL A 84 10.59 3.08 2.59
C VAL A 84 9.74 2.99 1.33
N SER A 85 9.21 1.81 0.99
CA SER A 85 8.31 1.63 -0.15
C SER A 85 7.03 2.46 -0.03
N TRP A 86 6.52 2.68 1.17
CA TRP A 86 5.34 3.52 1.40
C TRP A 86 5.65 5.03 1.34
N LEU A 87 6.75 5.49 1.95
CA LEU A 87 7.09 6.91 2.03
C LEU A 87 7.66 7.47 0.72
N LEU A 88 8.46 6.68 0.00
CA LEU A 88 9.14 7.13 -1.22
C LEU A 88 8.18 7.77 -2.25
N PRO A 89 7.06 7.13 -2.66
CA PRO A 89 6.16 7.75 -3.62
C PRO A 89 5.55 9.06 -3.10
N LEU A 90 5.27 9.19 -1.80
CA LEU A 90 4.75 10.44 -1.22
C LEU A 90 5.77 11.58 -1.30
N VAL A 91 7.05 11.28 -1.04
CA VAL A 91 8.15 12.25 -1.20
C VAL A 91 8.28 12.67 -2.66
N LEU A 92 8.21 11.72 -3.61
CA LEU A 92 8.26 12.03 -5.03
C LEU A 92 7.08 12.89 -5.49
N ILE A 93 5.87 12.59 -5.01
CA ILE A 93 4.67 13.39 -5.29
C ILE A 93 4.85 14.82 -4.77
N ALA A 94 5.29 15.00 -3.53
CA ALA A 94 5.49 16.32 -2.94
C ALA A 94 6.55 17.13 -3.70
N THR A 95 7.69 16.52 -4.01
CA THR A 95 8.82 17.17 -4.72
C THR A 95 8.48 17.55 -6.16
N LEU A 96 7.75 16.69 -6.89
CA LEU A 96 7.39 16.91 -8.29
C LEU A 96 6.13 17.77 -8.48
N SER A 97 5.38 18.02 -7.41
CA SER A 97 4.08 18.71 -7.50
C SER A 97 4.13 20.12 -8.08
N ARG A 98 5.14 20.91 -7.71
CA ARG A 98 5.34 22.28 -8.22
C ARG A 98 5.79 22.29 -9.68
N PRO A 99 6.88 21.61 -10.07
CA PRO A 99 7.34 21.65 -11.47
C PRO A 99 6.32 21.06 -12.45
N LEU A 100 5.47 20.12 -12.00
CA LEU A 100 4.44 19.49 -12.83
C LEU A 100 3.05 20.14 -12.69
N GLY A 101 2.92 21.24 -11.93
CA GLY A 101 1.69 22.04 -11.89
C GLY A 101 0.50 21.44 -11.15
N PHE A 102 0.70 20.49 -10.23
CA PHE A 102 -0.38 19.84 -9.45
C PHE A 102 -0.29 20.08 -7.94
N ALA A 103 0.42 21.11 -7.48
CA ALA A 103 0.61 21.42 -6.06
C ALA A 103 -0.70 21.43 -5.23
N GLY A 104 -1.82 21.93 -5.78
CA GLY A 104 -3.11 21.94 -5.11
C GLY A 104 -3.73 20.55 -4.86
N ALA A 105 -3.30 19.53 -5.60
CA ALA A 105 -3.79 18.16 -5.47
C ALA A 105 -2.98 17.32 -4.47
N VAL A 106 -1.85 17.80 -3.95
CA VAL A 106 -0.94 17.02 -3.09
C VAL A 106 -1.65 16.51 -1.83
N VAL A 107 -2.36 17.38 -1.11
CA VAL A 107 -3.07 16.97 0.11
C VAL A 107 -4.17 15.94 -0.18
N PRO A 108 -5.08 16.18 -1.16
CA PRO A 108 -6.03 15.16 -1.59
C PRO A 108 -5.39 13.83 -1.99
N ILE A 109 -4.28 13.85 -2.72
CA ILE A 109 -3.54 12.64 -3.11
C ILE A 109 -3.06 11.90 -1.87
N VAL A 110 -2.29 12.55 -0.99
CA VAL A 110 -1.67 11.91 0.18
C VAL A 110 -2.72 11.36 1.12
N VAL A 111 -3.75 12.14 1.46
CA VAL A 111 -4.82 11.70 2.37
C VAL A 111 -5.55 10.49 1.78
N THR A 112 -5.92 10.56 0.51
CA THR A 112 -6.67 9.50 -0.15
C THR A 112 -5.85 8.22 -0.25
N THR A 113 -4.59 8.30 -0.68
CA THR A 113 -3.74 7.10 -0.86
C THR A 113 -3.30 6.49 0.47
N ASN A 114 -3.05 7.31 1.50
CA ASN A 114 -2.80 6.81 2.85
C ASN A 114 -3.98 6.02 3.38
N TRP A 115 -5.21 6.54 3.30
CA TRP A 115 -6.38 5.78 3.75
C TRP A 115 -6.71 4.60 2.86
N LEU A 116 -6.47 4.70 1.54
CA LEU A 116 -6.64 3.59 0.59
C LEU A 116 -5.72 2.42 0.92
N SER A 117 -4.53 2.67 1.50
CA SER A 117 -3.63 1.59 1.90
C SER A 117 -4.27 0.61 2.88
N VAL A 118 -5.20 1.06 3.74
CA VAL A 118 -5.84 0.19 4.75
C VAL A 118 -6.60 -0.96 4.09
N PRO A 119 -7.69 -0.74 3.31
CA PRO A 119 -8.40 -1.86 2.68
C PRO A 119 -7.52 -2.66 1.72
N LEU A 120 -6.56 -2.03 1.03
CA LEU A 120 -5.66 -2.75 0.13
C LEU A 120 -4.69 -3.67 0.89
N SER A 121 -4.14 -3.25 2.03
CA SER A 121 -3.29 -4.10 2.87
C SER A 121 -4.05 -5.32 3.38
N TYR A 122 -5.29 -5.15 3.84
CA TYR A 122 -6.12 -6.28 4.27
C TYR A 122 -6.47 -7.21 3.10
N ALA A 123 -6.76 -6.68 1.92
CA ALA A 123 -6.97 -7.50 0.73
C ALA A 123 -5.72 -8.33 0.38
N MET A 124 -4.53 -7.72 0.41
CA MET A 124 -3.25 -8.39 0.15
C MET A 124 -2.87 -9.41 1.22
N ALA A 125 -3.33 -9.24 2.46
CA ALA A 125 -3.12 -10.22 3.52
C ALA A 125 -3.89 -11.53 3.28
N ILE A 126 -4.94 -11.55 2.45
CA ILE A 126 -5.73 -12.75 2.16
C ILE A 126 -4.88 -13.86 1.51
N PRO A 127 -4.20 -13.65 0.36
CA PRO A 127 -3.34 -14.69 -0.21
C PRO A 127 -2.17 -15.06 0.71
N ALA A 128 -1.66 -14.12 1.52
CA ALA A 128 -0.64 -14.40 2.52
C ALA A 128 -1.15 -15.35 3.64
N ALA A 129 -2.36 -15.11 4.16
CA ALA A 129 -3.00 -15.97 5.15
C ALA A 129 -3.27 -17.37 4.59
N ILE A 130 -3.73 -17.47 3.34
CA ILE A 130 -3.94 -18.76 2.68
C ILE A 130 -2.63 -19.56 2.60
N ARG A 131 -1.52 -18.92 2.21
CA ARG A 131 -0.19 -19.57 2.16
C ARG A 131 0.29 -20.09 3.51
N LEU A 132 -0.10 -19.45 4.60
CA LEU A 132 0.29 -19.88 5.95
C LEU A 132 -0.45 -21.14 6.42
N ILE A 133 -1.67 -21.37 5.91
CA ILE A 133 -2.57 -22.42 6.41
C ILE A 133 -2.64 -23.60 5.44
N ILE A 134 -2.52 -23.36 4.13
CA ILE A 134 -2.74 -24.36 3.08
C ILE A 134 -1.41 -24.66 2.37
N PRO A 135 -0.74 -25.78 2.68
CA PRO A 135 0.45 -26.22 1.95
C PRO A 135 0.16 -26.40 0.45
N GLY A 136 1.12 -26.04 -0.40
CA GLY A 136 0.99 -26.19 -1.86
C GLY A 136 0.10 -25.14 -2.55
N SER A 137 -0.46 -24.16 -1.83
CA SER A 137 -1.33 -23.13 -2.40
C SER A 137 -0.60 -22.03 -3.21
N GLN A 138 0.70 -22.19 -3.50
CA GLN A 138 1.55 -21.13 -4.07
C GLN A 138 1.06 -20.64 -5.44
N GLY A 139 0.62 -21.56 -6.31
CA GLY A 139 0.07 -21.20 -7.62
C GLY A 139 -1.20 -20.36 -7.50
N LEU A 140 -2.19 -20.84 -6.76
CA LEU A 140 -3.47 -20.15 -6.56
C LEU A 140 -3.28 -18.77 -5.89
N THR A 141 -2.47 -18.72 -4.82
CA THR A 141 -2.26 -17.47 -4.07
C THR A 141 -1.47 -16.44 -4.88
N SER A 142 -0.57 -16.86 -5.77
CA SER A 142 0.08 -15.97 -6.75
C SER A 142 -0.92 -15.37 -7.74
N LEU A 143 -1.89 -16.15 -8.22
CA LEU A 143 -2.96 -15.65 -9.10
C LEU A 143 -3.88 -14.67 -8.38
N ILE A 144 -4.27 -14.97 -7.14
CA ILE A 144 -5.08 -14.06 -6.30
C ILE A 144 -4.31 -12.75 -6.07
N TRP A 145 -3.03 -12.83 -5.73
CA TRP A 145 -2.19 -11.64 -5.52
C TRP A 145 -2.10 -10.79 -6.80
N LEU A 146 -1.89 -11.41 -7.96
CA LEU A 146 -1.85 -10.71 -9.25
C LEU A 146 -3.19 -10.04 -9.59
N ALA A 147 -4.31 -10.73 -9.37
CA ALA A 147 -5.64 -10.16 -9.58
C ALA A 147 -5.88 -8.94 -8.66
N LEU A 148 -5.51 -9.06 -7.39
CA LEU A 148 -5.60 -7.97 -6.43
C LEU A 148 -4.67 -6.81 -6.79
N LEU A 149 -3.48 -7.07 -7.36
CA LEU A 149 -2.58 -6.03 -7.84
C LEU A 149 -3.24 -5.23 -8.97
N VAL A 150 -3.82 -5.92 -9.96
CA VAL A 150 -4.54 -5.28 -11.07
C VAL A 150 -5.70 -4.43 -10.56
N VAL A 151 -6.51 -4.96 -9.63
CA VAL A 151 -7.61 -4.22 -9.00
C VAL A 151 -7.08 -2.99 -8.24
N SER A 152 -5.99 -3.14 -7.48
CA SER A 152 -5.39 -2.04 -6.71
C SER A 152 -4.90 -0.92 -7.63
N VAL A 153 -4.24 -1.26 -8.73
CA VAL A 153 -3.80 -0.29 -9.75
C VAL A 153 -4.99 0.41 -10.40
N ALA A 154 -6.05 -0.34 -10.76
CA ALA A 154 -7.25 0.23 -11.36
C ALA A 154 -7.99 1.19 -10.43
N VAL A 155 -8.11 0.84 -9.14
CA VAL A 155 -8.71 1.70 -8.11
C VAL A 155 -7.85 2.93 -7.88
N LEU A 156 -6.54 2.76 -7.70
CA LEU A 156 -5.60 3.88 -7.52
C LEU A 156 -5.68 4.88 -8.69
N PHE A 157 -5.61 4.38 -9.92
CA PHE A 157 -5.74 5.20 -11.12
C PHE A 157 -7.07 5.96 -11.15
N ARG A 158 -8.18 5.28 -10.85
CA ARG A 158 -9.51 5.90 -10.81
C ARG A 158 -9.57 7.03 -9.78
N LEU A 159 -9.08 6.80 -8.57
CA LEU A 159 -9.05 7.79 -7.49
C LEU A 159 -8.19 8.99 -7.85
N LEU A 160 -6.97 8.76 -8.36
CA LEU A 160 -6.08 9.83 -8.80
C LEU A 160 -6.69 10.62 -9.96
N ARG A 161 -7.36 9.96 -10.91
CA ARG A 161 -8.06 10.62 -12.02
C ARG A 161 -9.17 11.54 -11.55
N MET A 162 -9.94 11.15 -10.53
CA MET A 162 -10.97 12.03 -9.95
C MET A 162 -10.33 13.22 -9.23
N ILE A 163 -9.26 13.00 -8.46
CA ILE A 163 -8.55 14.07 -7.75
C ILE A 163 -7.96 15.10 -8.72
N THR A 164 -7.43 14.64 -9.86
CA THR A 164 -6.79 15.51 -10.86
C THR A 164 -7.76 16.05 -11.90
N GLY A 165 -9.06 16.10 -11.62
CA GLY A 165 -10.06 16.68 -12.54
C GLY A 165 -10.17 15.96 -13.87
N SER A 166 -10.12 14.62 -13.88
CA SER A 166 -10.20 13.76 -15.05
C SER A 166 -9.03 13.86 -16.06
N GLN A 167 -7.90 14.48 -15.68
CA GLN A 167 -6.68 14.49 -16.49
C GLN A 167 -6.02 13.11 -16.55
N THR A 168 -6.27 12.37 -17.63
CA THR A 168 -5.79 10.98 -17.79
C THR A 168 -4.26 10.86 -17.75
N LEU A 169 -3.52 11.73 -18.43
CA LEU A 169 -2.05 11.66 -18.48
C LEU A 169 -1.44 11.85 -17.09
N LEU A 170 -1.89 12.86 -16.35
CA LEU A 170 -1.42 13.13 -15.00
C LEU A 170 -1.79 11.96 -14.06
N ALA A 171 -3.03 11.48 -14.11
CA ALA A 171 -3.46 10.34 -13.30
C ALA A 171 -2.63 9.08 -13.56
N SER A 172 -2.33 8.77 -14.83
CA SER A 172 -1.45 7.66 -15.21
C SER A 172 -0.04 7.85 -14.67
N ALA A 173 0.54 9.04 -14.81
CA ALA A 173 1.87 9.36 -14.32
C ALA A 173 1.96 9.23 -12.79
N LEU A 174 0.97 9.75 -12.05
CA LEU A 174 0.90 9.62 -10.60
C LEU A 174 0.73 8.15 -10.19
N THR A 175 -0.11 7.38 -10.89
CA THR A 175 -0.28 5.94 -10.63
C THR A 175 1.04 5.19 -10.81
N ALA A 176 1.75 5.46 -11.90
CA ALA A 176 3.08 4.89 -12.14
C ALA A 176 4.10 5.32 -11.07
N LEU A 177 4.03 6.57 -10.61
CA LEU A 177 4.89 7.11 -9.55
C LEU A 177 4.62 6.49 -8.18
N PHE A 178 3.38 6.07 -7.91
CA PHE A 178 3.06 5.28 -6.72
C PHE A 178 3.53 3.83 -6.83
N LEU A 179 3.47 3.24 -8.03
CA LEU A 179 3.74 1.82 -8.24
C LEU A 179 5.23 1.52 -8.43
N LEU A 180 5.84 2.12 -9.45
CA LEU A 180 7.18 1.72 -9.91
C LEU A 180 8.26 1.99 -8.88
N PRO A 181 8.38 3.19 -8.28
CA PRO A 181 9.41 3.45 -7.26
C PRO A 181 9.27 2.53 -6.06
N SER A 182 8.04 2.30 -5.59
CA SER A 182 7.74 1.43 -4.45
C SER A 182 8.14 -0.02 -4.69
N MET A 183 7.90 -0.53 -5.91
CA MET A 183 8.32 -1.87 -6.32
C MET A 183 9.84 -1.97 -6.47
N MET A 184 10.46 -0.99 -7.12
CA MET A 184 11.92 -0.97 -7.35
C MET A 184 12.69 -0.89 -6.03
N ILE A 185 12.31 0.03 -5.13
CA ILE A 185 12.98 0.17 -3.84
C ILE A 185 12.70 -1.03 -2.94
N GLY A 186 11.50 -1.61 -3.02
CA GLY A 186 11.12 -2.80 -2.29
C GLY A 186 12.00 -4.00 -2.67
N ASP A 187 12.11 -4.32 -3.97
CA ASP A 187 12.98 -5.39 -4.47
C ASP A 187 14.45 -5.13 -4.12
N LEU A 188 14.94 -3.89 -4.32
CA LEU A 188 16.31 -3.50 -3.99
C LEU A 188 16.62 -3.74 -2.51
N LEU A 189 15.76 -3.26 -1.60
CA LEU A 189 15.96 -3.41 -0.16
C LEU A 189 15.82 -4.86 0.29
N GLN A 190 14.90 -5.62 -0.30
CA GLN A 190 14.75 -7.05 -0.01
C GLN A 190 16.01 -7.83 -0.38
N ARG A 191 16.61 -7.56 -1.55
CA ARG A 191 17.89 -8.15 -1.96
C ARG A 191 19.03 -7.69 -1.05
N PHE A 192 19.13 -6.38 -0.81
CA PHE A 192 20.16 -5.79 0.05
C PHE A 192 20.15 -6.38 1.46
N PHE A 193 18.97 -6.62 2.03
CA PHE A 193 18.82 -7.21 3.36
C PHE A 193 18.90 -8.73 3.39
N GLY A 194 18.99 -9.40 2.23
CA GLY A 194 18.99 -10.86 2.12
C GLY A 194 17.66 -11.50 2.51
N LEU A 195 16.54 -10.87 2.18
CA LEU A 195 15.17 -11.34 2.48
C LEU A 195 14.59 -12.26 1.41
N ILE A 196 15.26 -12.38 0.26
CA ILE A 196 14.91 -13.30 -0.82
C ILE A 196 15.89 -14.48 -0.77
N PRO A 197 15.41 -15.74 -0.81
CA PRO A 197 16.28 -16.90 -0.97
C PRO A 197 17.08 -16.79 -2.27
N GLY A 198 18.40 -16.93 -2.18
CA GLY A 198 19.31 -16.94 -3.33
C GLY A 198 19.32 -18.24 -4.09
#